data_AF-A0A9D8FKK1-F1
#
_entry.id   AF-A0A9D8FKK1-F1
#
_cell.length_a   1.000
_cell.length_b   1.000
_cell.length_c   1.000
_cell.angle_alpha   90.00
_cell.angle_beta   90.00
_cell.angle_gamma   90.00
#
_symmetry.space_group_name_H-M   'P 1'
#
loop_
_entity.id
_entity.type
_entity.pdbx_description
1 polymer ?
#
loop_
_entity_poly.entity_id
_entity_poly.type
_entity_poly.pdbx_seq_one_letter_code
_entity_poly.pdbx_strand_id
1 'polypeptide(L)' 'MLKNNADIVSSYKKMIKKEDIFLITKEFFYALTVALVLFFIMELVWPRMVLAYINVNMVLIFWVVSATILLASNKRL' A
#
# COMPACT_ATOMS: atom_id res chain seq x y z
N MET A 1 11.24 42.73 1.82
CA MET A 1 11.78 41.36 2.06
C MET A 1 10.62 40.39 2.33
N LEU A 2 9.82 40.05 1.32
CA LEU A 2 8.74 39.07 1.43
C LEU A 2 9.06 37.94 0.44
N LYS A 3 9.90 37.00 0.88
CA LYS A 3 10.11 35.76 0.14
C LYS A 3 8.76 35.05 0.12
N ASN A 4 8.22 34.90 -1.09
CA ASN A 4 6.81 34.73 -1.37
C ASN A 4 6.31 33.40 -0.78
N ASN A 5 5.13 33.40 -0.14
CA ASN A 5 4.55 32.20 0.48
C ASN A 5 4.43 31.01 -0.50
N ALA A 6 4.40 31.31 -1.81
CA ALA A 6 4.45 30.34 -2.90
C ALA A 6 5.74 29.48 -2.90
N ASP A 7 6.89 30.06 -2.56
CA ASP A 7 8.17 29.34 -2.53
C ASP A 7 8.20 28.33 -1.39
N ILE A 8 7.63 28.69 -0.24
CA ILE A 8 7.57 27.87 0.97
C ILE A 8 6.68 26.64 0.72
N VAL A 9 5.48 26.84 0.17
CA VAL A 9 4.55 25.73 -0.17
C VAL A 9 5.13 24.81 -1.25
N SER A 10 5.86 25.37 -2.23
CA SER A 10 6.55 24.56 -3.25
C SER A 10 7.64 23.67 -2.64
N SER A 11 8.32 24.14 -1.60
CA SER A 11 9.36 23.42 -0.88
C SER A 11 8.78 22.26 -0.05
N TYR A 12 7.64 22.46 0.62
CA TYR A 12 6.90 21.38 1.30
C TYR A 12 6.33 20.35 0.33
N LYS A 13 5.77 20.78 -0.81
CA LYS A 13 5.24 19.87 -1.83
C LYS A 13 6.34 19.02 -2.49
N LYS A 14 7.56 19.54 -2.53
CA LYS A 14 8.77 18.84 -3.00
C LYS A 14 9.34 17.87 -1.94
N MET A 15 8.99 18.05 -0.66
CA MET A 15 9.39 17.19 0.47
C MET A 15 8.49 15.97 0.68
N ILE A 16 7.27 15.93 0.12
CA ILE A 16 6.61 14.63 -0.15
C ILE A 16 7.37 14.00 -1.31
N LYS A 17 8.50 13.40 -0.99
CA LYS A 17 9.35 12.79 -1.99
C LYS A 17 8.63 11.55 -2.49
N LYS A 18 8.77 11.25 -3.78
CA LYS A 18 8.31 9.98 -4.36
C LYS A 18 8.81 8.76 -3.57
N GLU A 19 9.96 8.94 -2.91
CA GLU A 19 10.59 8.02 -1.94
C GLU A 19 9.64 7.64 -0.80
N ASP A 20 8.94 8.59 -0.18
CA ASP A 20 8.04 8.35 0.95
C ASP A 20 6.78 7.61 0.52
N ILE A 21 6.20 8.01 -0.63
CA ILE A 21 5.01 7.35 -1.19
C ILE A 21 5.35 5.89 -1.58
N PHE A 22 6.56 5.66 -2.11
CA PHE A 22 7.03 4.33 -2.43
C PHE A 22 7.22 3.47 -1.17
N LEU A 23 7.80 4.03 -0.11
CA LEU A 23 7.96 3.34 1.18
C LEU A 23 6.60 2.93 1.76
N ILE A 24 5.65 3.87 1.83
CA ILE A 24 4.29 3.61 2.34
C ILE A 24 3.59 2.52 1.50
N THR A 25 3.69 2.61 0.17
CA THR A 25 3.07 1.62 -0.73
C THR A 25 3.70 0.23 -0.54
N LYS A 26 5.02 0.18 -0.34
CA LYS A 26 5.75 -1.06 -0.07
C LYS A 26 5.33 -1.69 1.25
N GLU A 27 5.29 -0.90 2.33
CA GLU A 27 4.85 -1.38 3.65
C GLU A 27 3.40 -1.86 3.61
N PHE A 28 2.52 -1.12 2.94
CA PHE A 28 1.12 -1.50 2.77
C PHE A 28 0.96 -2.82 2.00
N PHE A 29 1.75 -3.02 0.93
CA PHE A 29 1.77 -4.28 0.19
C PHE A 29 2.22 -5.47 1.05
N TYR A 30 3.27 -5.29 1.86
CA TYR A 30 3.71 -6.34 2.79
C TYR A 30 2.66 -6.62 3.88
N ALA A 31 2.02 -5.60 4.43
CA ALA A 31 0.95 -5.76 5.41
C ALA A 31 -0.22 -6.58 4.83
N LEU A 32 -0.65 -6.28 3.60
CA LEU A 32 -1.68 -7.05 2.90
C LEU A 32 -1.24 -8.49 2.61
N THR A 33 0.03 -8.70 2.26
CA THR A 33 0.58 -10.04 2.03
C THR A 33 0.53 -10.88 3.31
N VAL A 34 0.96 -10.31 4.43
CA VAL A 34 0.89 -10.97 5.74
C VAL A 34 -0.56 -11.26 6.13
N ALA A 35 -1.47 -10.30 5.92
CA ALA A 35 -2.89 -10.49 6.18
C ALA A 35 -3.48 -11.66 5.37
N LEU A 36 -3.17 -11.74 4.07
CA LEU A 36 -3.62 -12.85 3.21
C LEU A 36 -3.08 -14.21 3.66
N VAL A 37 -1.81 -14.27 4.06
CA VAL A 37 -1.21 -15.50 4.60
C VAL A 37 -1.91 -15.90 5.90
N LEU A 38 -2.20 -14.93 6.77
CA LEU A 38 -2.86 -15.18 8.05
C LEU A 38 -4.31 -15.63 7.86
N PHE A 39 -5.02 -15.03 6.90
CA PHE A 39 -6.34 -15.48 6.43
C PHE A 39 -6.30 -16.89 5.88
N PHE A 40 -5.29 -17.23 5.08
CA PHE A 40 -5.14 -18.58 4.56
C PHE A 40 -4.90 -19.61 5.67
N ILE A 41 -4.02 -19.31 6.64
CA ILE A 41 -3.79 -20.17 7.81
C ILE A 41 -5.06 -20.33 8.64
N MET A 42 -5.79 -19.23 8.88
CA MET A 42 -7.01 -19.26 9.66
C MET A 42 -8.12 -20.05 8.97
N GLU A 43 -8.22 -19.97 7.65
CA GLU A 43 -9.15 -20.77 6.84
C GLU A 43 -8.79 -22.26 6.85
N LEU A 44 -7.50 -22.61 6.97
CA LEU A 44 -7.07 -24.01 7.14
C LEU A 44 -7.43 -24.58 8.52
N VAL A 45 -7.29 -23.78 9.58
CA VAL A 45 -7.60 -24.21 10.96
C VAL A 45 -9.11 -24.23 11.20
N TRP A 46 -9.82 -23.19 10.74
CA TRP A 46 -11.27 -23.04 10.87
C TRP A 46 -11.90 -22.69 9.52
N PRO A 47 -12.27 -23.70 8.72
CA PRO A 47 -12.85 -23.47 7.42
C PRO A 47 -14.17 -22.69 7.51
N ARG A 48 -14.41 -21.87 6.49
CA ARG A 48 -15.54 -20.93 6.30
C ARG A 48 -15.56 -19.74 7.24
N MET A 49 -14.70 -19.63 8.24
CA MET A 49 -14.67 -18.44 9.11
C MET A 49 -14.22 -17.21 8.34
N VAL A 50 -13.13 -17.31 7.57
CA VAL A 50 -12.59 -16.13 6.89
C VAL A 50 -13.50 -15.72 5.75
N LEU A 51 -13.95 -16.69 4.93
CA LEU A 51 -14.84 -16.38 3.80
C LEU A 51 -16.24 -15.89 4.23
N ALA A 52 -16.72 -16.23 5.43
CA ALA A 52 -18.03 -15.78 5.90
C ALA A 52 -18.04 -14.34 6.42
N TYR A 53 -16.95 -13.89 7.07
CA TYR A 53 -16.89 -12.58 7.71
C TYR A 53 -16.07 -11.55 6.92
N ILE A 54 -15.11 -12.00 6.12
CA ILE A 54 -14.19 -11.13 5.39
C ILE A 54 -14.41 -11.33 3.90
N ASN A 55 -14.61 -10.22 3.18
CA ASN A 55 -14.63 -10.24 1.73
C ASN A 55 -13.19 -10.33 1.21
N VAL A 56 -12.68 -11.57 1.14
CA VAL A 56 -11.32 -11.86 0.66
C VAL A 56 -11.11 -11.32 -0.76
N ASN A 57 -12.15 -11.27 -1.59
CA ASN A 57 -12.05 -10.72 -2.94
C ASN A 57 -11.65 -9.24 -2.93
N MET A 58 -12.24 -8.42 -2.04
CA MET A 58 -11.83 -7.01 -1.91
C MET A 58 -10.38 -6.88 -1.45
N VAL A 59 -9.97 -7.67 -0.47
CA VAL A 59 -8.57 -7.67 0.03
C VAL A 59 -7.61 -8.07 -1.08
N LEU A 60 -7.96 -9.08 -1.88
CA LEU A 60 -7.18 -9.53 -3.02
C LEU A 60 -7.05 -8.44 -4.09
N ILE A 61 -8.15 -7.72 -4.38
CA ILE A 61 -8.13 -6.59 -5.33
C ILE A 61 -7.17 -5.50 -4.84
N PHE A 62 -7.25 -5.10 -3.56
CA PHE A 62 -6.32 -4.11 -2.99
C PHE A 62 -4.86 -4.60 -3.01
N TRP A 63 -4.64 -5.90 -2.79
CA TRP A 63 -3.31 -6.50 -2.90
C TRP A 63 -2.77 -6.46 -4.33
N VAL A 64 -3.58 -6.80 -5.34
CA VAL A 64 -3.16 -6.75 -6.76
C VAL A 64 -2.89 -5.31 -7.22
N VAL A 65 -3.73 -4.35 -6.81
CA VAL A 65 -3.53 -2.93 -7.14
C VAL A 65 -2.24 -2.41 -6.53
N SER A 66 -1.99 -2.68 -5.24
CA SER A 66 -0.74 -2.27 -4.58
C SER A 66 0.49 -2.96 -5.18
N ALA A 67 0.41 -4.25 -5.54
CA ALA A 67 1.46 -4.95 -6.27
C ALA A 67 1.78 -4.25 -7.61
N THR A 68 0.74 -3.88 -8.36
CA THR A 68 0.87 -3.25 -9.68
C THR A 68 1.52 -1.88 -9.57
N ILE A 69 1.12 -1.07 -8.58
CA ILE A 69 1.73 0.25 -8.32
C ILE A 69 3.20 0.10 -7.93
N LEU A 70 3.53 -0.87 -7.08
CA LEU A 70 4.90 -1.15 -6.66
C LEU A 70 5.77 -1.58 -7.85
N LEU A 71 5.28 -2.52 -8.67
CA LEU A 71 5.95 -3.00 -9.88
C LEU A 71 6.15 -1.90 -10.93
N ALA A 72 5.13 -1.07 -11.17
CA ALA A 72 5.22 0.05 -12.09
C ALA A 72 6.22 1.11 -11.61
N SER A 73 6.32 1.32 -10.30
CA SER A 73 7.29 2.24 -9.69
C SER A 73 8.73 1.69 -9.73
N ASN A 74 8.88 0.37 -9.71
CA ASN A 74 10.17 -0.31 -9.76
C ASN A 74 10.79 -0.38 -11.18
N LYS A 75 10.02 -0.10 -12.25
CA LYS A 75 10.50 -0.08 -13.66
C LYS A 75 11.43 1.11 -14.01
N ARG A 76 12.01 1.79 -13.01
CA ARG A 76 13.04 2.85 -13.18
C ARG A 76 14.41 2.43 -12.63
N LEU A 77 14.75 1.15 -12.73
CA LEU A 77 16.10 0.63 -12.52
C LEU A 77 16.72 0.27 -13.86
#